data_AF-A0A7W6PRA9-F1
#
_entry.id   AF-A0A7W6PRA9-F1
#
_cell.length_a   1.000
_cell.length_b   1.000
_cell.length_c   1.000
_cell.angle_alpha   90.00
_cell.angle_beta   90.00
_cell.angle_gamma   90.00
#
_symmetry.space_group_name_H-M   'P 1'
#
loop_
_entity.id
_entity.type
_entity.pdbx_description
1 polymer ?
#
loop_
_entity_poly.entity_id
_entity_poly.type
_entity_poly.pdbx_seq_one_letter_code
_entity_poly.pdbx_strand_id
1 'polypeptide(L)'
;MTKPTVVFATGLLLCASTLAAHASSDDAWAGFAKEVEAACGKAASRLIEKPVSVVDPYGSESYGLALVSGKAKGAKQTISTICVFDKKTKKAEVGSELSADQVKVTPKR
;
A
#
# COMPACT_ATOMS: atom_id res chain seq x y z
N MET A 1 -15.91 37.43 63.25
CA MET A 1 -15.57 35.98 63.34
C MET A 1 -15.24 35.49 61.94
N THR A 2 -13.95 35.46 61.65
CA THR A 2 -13.30 35.00 60.41
C THR A 2 -13.18 33.48 60.41
N LYS A 3 -13.47 32.83 59.27
CA LYS A 3 -12.99 31.48 58.87
C LYS A 3 -13.43 31.19 57.43
N PRO A 4 -12.69 30.36 56.67
CA PRO A 4 -11.76 30.87 55.67
C PRO A 4 -12.11 30.46 54.23
N THR A 5 -11.71 31.33 53.31
CA THR A 5 -11.54 31.05 51.88
C THR A 5 -10.47 29.97 51.69
N VAL A 6 -10.80 28.90 50.96
CA VAL A 6 -9.84 27.92 50.44
C VAL A 6 -9.87 28.02 48.92
N VAL A 7 -8.77 28.51 48.35
CA VAL A 7 -8.39 28.43 46.93
C VAL A 7 -7.07 27.68 46.89
N PHE A 8 -6.96 26.59 46.13
CA PHE A 8 -5.77 25.89 45.60
C PHE A 8 -6.26 24.50 45.15
N ALA A 9 -5.90 23.87 44.03
CA ALA A 9 -4.87 24.11 43.03
C ALA A 9 -5.26 23.37 41.73
N THR A 10 -4.71 23.86 40.63
CA THR A 10 -4.74 23.35 39.26
C THR A 10 -4.34 21.86 39.17
N GLY A 11 -5.31 20.98 38.87
CA GLY A 11 -5.04 19.60 38.44
C GLY A 11 -5.02 19.52 36.92
N LEU A 12 -3.84 19.69 36.31
CA LEU A 12 -3.62 19.38 34.89
C LEU A 12 -3.76 17.85 34.72
N LEU A 13 -4.97 17.41 34.39
CA LEU A 13 -5.26 16.03 34.02
C LEU A 13 -4.57 15.77 32.67
N LEU A 14 -3.36 15.21 32.70
CA LEU A 14 -2.74 14.67 31.50
C LEU A 14 -3.64 13.53 30.99
N CYS A 15 -4.47 13.83 29.98
CA CYS A 15 -5.06 12.82 29.12
C CYS A 15 -3.93 12.08 28.42
N ALA A 16 -3.41 11.05 29.06
CA ALA A 16 -2.66 10.00 28.40
C ALA A 16 -3.64 9.28 27.46
N SER A 17 -3.91 9.90 26.31
CA SER A 17 -4.44 9.20 25.16
C SER A 17 -3.40 8.17 24.79
N THR A 18 -3.57 6.96 25.32
CA THR A 18 -2.98 5.74 24.82
C THR A 18 -3.43 5.66 23.37
N LEU A 19 -2.65 6.26 22.48
CA LEU A 19 -2.70 5.95 21.07
C LEU A 19 -2.45 4.45 21.03
N ALA A 20 -3.52 3.67 20.90
CA ALA A 20 -3.43 2.28 20.55
C ALA A 20 -2.63 2.28 19.26
N ALA A 21 -1.35 1.96 19.38
CA ALA A 21 -0.53 1.64 18.24
C ALA A 21 -1.16 0.36 17.69
N HIS A 22 -2.12 0.53 16.79
CA HIS A 22 -2.56 -0.54 15.91
C HIS A 22 -1.33 -0.88 15.08
N ALA A 23 -0.46 -1.73 15.65
CA ALA A 23 0.39 -2.60 14.86
C ALA A 23 -0.58 -3.23 13.86
N SER A 24 -0.42 -2.86 12.59
CA SER A 24 -1.32 -3.34 11.56
C SER A 24 -1.33 -4.86 11.65
N SER A 25 -2.52 -5.42 11.89
CA SER A 25 -2.69 -6.85 12.05
C SER A 25 -2.43 -7.54 10.71
N ASP A 26 -2.14 -8.84 10.74
CA ASP A 26 -1.94 -9.66 9.53
C ASP A 26 -3.13 -9.52 8.55
N ASP A 27 -4.35 -9.38 9.08
CA ASP A 27 -5.56 -9.16 8.29
C ASP A 27 -5.57 -7.80 7.56
N ALA A 28 -5.09 -6.74 8.20
CA ALA A 28 -5.01 -5.41 7.60
C ALA A 28 -3.98 -5.39 6.46
N TRP A 29 -2.86 -6.11 6.64
CA TRP A 29 -1.85 -6.26 5.58
C TRP A 29 -2.36 -7.09 4.41
N ALA A 30 -3.10 -8.18 4.66
CA ALA A 30 -3.71 -8.98 3.61
C ALA A 30 -4.76 -8.19 2.80
N GLY A 31 -5.56 -7.36 3.48
CA GLY A 31 -6.51 -6.46 2.84
C GLY A 31 -5.81 -5.43 1.95
N PHE A 32 -4.73 -4.82 2.46
CA PHE A 32 -3.91 -3.87 1.71
C PHE A 32 -3.28 -4.52 0.46
N ALA A 33 -2.66 -5.69 0.59
CA ALA A 33 -2.04 -6.38 -0.53
C ALA A 33 -3.04 -6.69 -1.65
N LYS A 34 -4.26 -7.13 -1.30
CA LYS A 34 -5.35 -7.35 -2.27
C LYS A 34 -5.79 -6.06 -2.96
N GLU A 35 -5.86 -4.96 -2.23
CA GLU A 35 -6.22 -3.66 -2.79
C GLU A 35 -5.18 -3.21 -3.84
N VAL A 36 -3.89 -3.33 -3.50
CA VAL A 36 -2.77 -3.04 -4.43
C VAL A 36 -2.81 -3.97 -5.63
N GLU A 37 -2.96 -5.29 -5.42
CA GLU A 37 -3.05 -6.28 -6.50
C GLU A 37 -4.15 -5.92 -7.51
N ALA A 38 -5.34 -5.62 -7.02
CA ALA A 38 -6.50 -5.29 -7.84
C ALA A 38 -6.29 -3.97 -8.62
N ALA A 39 -5.81 -2.92 -7.93
CA ALA A 39 -5.59 -1.62 -8.55
C ALA A 39 -4.49 -1.70 -9.62
N CYS A 40 -3.38 -2.36 -9.32
CA CYS A 40 -2.26 -2.54 -10.22
C CYS A 40 -2.58 -3.43 -11.40
N GLY A 41 -3.27 -4.56 -11.19
CA GLY A 41 -3.72 -5.43 -12.27
C GLY A 41 -4.65 -4.70 -13.23
N LYS A 42 -5.59 -3.90 -12.70
CA LYS A 42 -6.48 -3.06 -13.52
C LYS A 42 -5.72 -2.01 -14.33
N ALA A 43 -4.77 -1.30 -13.71
CA ALA A 43 -3.98 -0.28 -14.40
C ALA A 43 -3.11 -0.89 -15.50
N ALA A 44 -2.47 -2.03 -15.23
CA ALA A 44 -1.59 -2.74 -16.16
C ALA A 44 -2.34 -3.48 -17.28
N SER A 45 -3.66 -3.68 -17.15
CA SER A 45 -4.49 -4.34 -18.17
C SER A 45 -4.47 -3.63 -19.52
N ARG A 46 -3.95 -2.40 -19.64
CA ARG A 46 -3.75 -1.72 -20.92
C ARG A 46 -2.53 -2.24 -21.69
N LEU A 47 -1.53 -2.74 -20.97
CA LEU A 47 -0.25 -3.22 -21.51
C LEU A 47 -0.17 -4.76 -21.51
N ILE A 48 -0.80 -5.43 -20.55
CA ILE A 48 -0.67 -6.87 -20.30
C ILE A 48 -2.03 -7.56 -20.44
N GLU A 49 -2.09 -8.71 -21.12
CA GLU A 49 -3.35 -9.45 -21.38
C GLU A 49 -3.96 -10.06 -20.11
N LYS A 50 -3.13 -10.73 -19.31
CA LYS A 50 -3.51 -11.40 -18.06
C LYS A 50 -2.48 -11.01 -16.99
N PRO A 51 -2.57 -9.78 -16.47
CA PRO A 51 -1.58 -9.27 -15.53
C PRO A 51 -1.56 -10.10 -14.25
N VAL A 52 -0.36 -10.47 -13.81
CA VAL A 52 -0.12 -11.08 -12.51
C VAL A 52 0.72 -10.11 -11.69
N SER A 53 0.17 -9.65 -10.56
CA SER A 53 0.85 -8.70 -9.68
C SER A 53 1.55 -9.44 -8.54
N VAL A 54 2.85 -9.24 -8.40
CA VAL A 54 3.62 -9.61 -7.21
C VAL A 54 3.70 -8.37 -6.33
N VAL A 55 2.93 -8.36 -5.26
CA VAL A 55 2.78 -7.20 -4.37
C VAL A 55 3.85 -7.22 -3.28
N ASP A 56 4.45 -6.05 -3.03
CA ASP A 56 5.18 -5.80 -1.79
C ASP A 56 4.17 -5.76 -0.63
N PRO A 57 4.22 -6.71 0.33
CA PRO A 57 3.21 -6.88 1.38
C PRO A 57 2.94 -5.61 2.21
N TYR A 58 3.93 -4.73 2.32
CA TYR A 58 3.84 -3.51 3.13
C TYR A 58 3.91 -2.25 2.26
N GLY A 59 4.62 -2.35 1.14
CA GLY A 59 4.98 -1.21 0.30
C GLY A 59 5.92 -0.25 1.03
N SER A 60 5.84 1.03 0.66
CA SER A 60 6.52 2.12 1.34
C SER A 60 5.58 2.88 2.27
N GLU A 61 6.08 3.91 2.95
CA GLU A 61 5.27 4.75 3.86
C GLU A 61 4.00 5.29 3.18
N SER A 62 4.12 5.75 1.94
CA SER A 62 3.01 6.41 1.21
C SER A 62 2.41 5.56 0.09
N TYR A 63 3.07 4.48 -0.32
CA TYR A 63 2.68 3.74 -1.53
C TYR A 63 2.62 2.23 -1.32
N GLY A 64 1.67 1.57 -1.95
CA GLY A 64 1.78 0.16 -2.30
C GLY A 64 2.59 -0.02 -3.55
N LEU A 65 3.40 -1.07 -3.58
CA LEU A 65 4.29 -1.35 -4.71
C LEU A 65 3.98 -2.75 -5.21
N ALA A 66 3.94 -2.92 -6.52
CA ALA A 66 3.79 -4.23 -7.12
C ALA A 66 4.56 -4.32 -8.41
N LEU A 67 5.07 -5.50 -8.70
CA LEU A 67 5.58 -5.81 -10.01
C LEU A 67 4.52 -6.59 -10.78
N VAL A 68 4.07 -6.04 -11.90
CA VAL A 68 3.03 -6.65 -12.72
C VAL A 68 3.67 -7.27 -13.95
N SER A 69 3.46 -8.56 -14.16
CA SER A 69 4.08 -9.31 -15.26
C SER A 69 3.04 -10.05 -16.08
N GLY A 70 3.36 -10.28 -17.34
CA GLY A 70 2.56 -11.14 -18.22
C GLY A 70 2.84 -10.90 -19.69
N LYS A 71 2.05 -11.55 -20.55
CA LYS A 71 2.15 -11.37 -22.00
C LYS A 71 1.71 -9.96 -22.39
N ALA A 72 2.56 -9.26 -23.13
CA ALA A 72 2.25 -7.95 -23.70
C ALA A 72 1.06 -8.03 -24.64
N LYS A 73 0.21 -7.00 -24.62
CA LYS A 73 -0.92 -6.88 -25.53
C LYS A 73 -0.43 -6.60 -26.94
N GLY A 74 -0.94 -7.34 -27.91
CA GLY A 74 -0.57 -7.18 -29.32
C GLY A 74 0.79 -7.75 -29.69
N ALA A 75 1.50 -8.39 -28.75
CA ALA A 75 2.82 -8.95 -28.98
C ALA A 75 2.99 -10.32 -28.29
N LYS A 76 4.06 -11.06 -28.59
CA LYS A 76 4.26 -12.43 -28.06
C LYS A 76 5.16 -12.47 -26.83
N GLN A 77 5.90 -11.40 -26.57
CA GLN A 77 6.84 -11.30 -25.47
C GLN A 77 6.13 -11.14 -24.12
N THR A 78 6.78 -11.66 -23.08
CA THR A 78 6.45 -11.34 -21.69
C THR A 78 7.15 -10.04 -21.33
N ILE A 79 6.40 -9.14 -20.69
CA ILE A 79 6.90 -7.89 -20.14
C ILE A 79 6.58 -7.84 -18.65
N SER A 80 7.35 -7.03 -17.93
CA SER A 80 7.09 -6.63 -16.56
C SER A 80 6.94 -5.12 -16.49
N THR A 81 6.22 -4.62 -15.50
CA THR A 81 6.13 -3.19 -15.21
C THR A 81 6.00 -2.97 -13.72
N ILE A 82 6.51 -1.84 -13.23
CA ILE A 82 6.38 -1.41 -11.85
C ILE A 82 5.05 -0.68 -11.71
N CYS A 83 4.25 -1.07 -10.74
CA CYS A 83 3.06 -0.37 -10.33
C CYS A 83 3.26 0.30 -8.98
N VAL A 84 2.84 1.56 -8.89
CA VAL A 84 2.82 2.36 -7.67
C VAL A 84 1.37 2.70 -7.36
N PHE A 85 0.93 2.33 -6.16
CA PHE A 85 -0.41 2.59 -5.64
C PHE A 85 -0.34 3.63 -4.52
N ASP A 86 -0.94 4.79 -4.71
CA ASP A 86 -0.99 5.85 -3.69
C ASP A 86 -1.99 5.48 -2.57
N LYS A 87 -1.50 5.35 -1.33
CA LYS A 87 -2.31 4.97 -0.17
C LYS A 87 -3.37 6.02 0.20
N LYS A 88 -3.14 7.30 -0.13
CA LYS A 88 -4.05 8.42 0.16
C LYS A 88 -5.11 8.55 -0.92
N THR A 89 -4.70 8.57 -2.19
CA THR A 89 -5.62 8.82 -3.31
C THR A 89 -6.24 7.54 -3.87
N LYS A 90 -5.72 6.37 -3.47
CA LYS A 90 -6.15 5.05 -3.93
C LYS A 90 -6.03 4.87 -5.44
N LYS A 91 -5.11 5.61 -6.07
CA LYS A 91 -4.81 5.53 -7.51
C LYS A 91 -3.58 4.66 -7.74
N ALA A 92 -3.65 3.82 -8.77
CA ALA A 92 -2.52 3.05 -9.26
C ALA A 92 -1.98 3.65 -10.57
N GLU A 93 -0.66 3.80 -10.62
CA GLU A 93 0.08 4.22 -11.79
C GLU A 93 1.05 3.11 -12.19
N VAL A 94 1.23 2.94 -13.49
CA VAL A 94 2.04 1.86 -14.06
C VAL A 94 3.13 2.49 -14.91
N GLY A 95 4.37 2.08 -14.65
CA GLY A 95 5.53 2.55 -15.39
C GLY A 95 5.66 1.92 -16.78
N SER A 96 6.78 2.22 -17.42
CA SER A 96 7.12 1.67 -18.74
C SER A 96 7.28 0.15 -18.72
N GLU A 97 7.22 -0.43 -19.91
CA GLU A 97 7.47 -1.86 -20.11
C GLU A 97 8.94 -2.19 -19.89
N LEU A 98 9.19 -3.27 -19.16
CA LEU A 98 10.50 -3.88 -18.96
C LEU A 98 10.48 -5.25 -19.62
N SER A 99 11.40 -5.47 -20.55
CA SER A 99 11.48 -6.71 -21.30
C SER A 99 12.16 -7.81 -20.49
N ALA A 100 11.96 -9.07 -20.91
CA ALA A 100 12.44 -10.24 -20.17
C ALA A 100 13.98 -10.36 -20.10
N ASP A 101 14.71 -9.67 -20.98
CA ASP A 101 16.18 -9.52 -20.94
C ASP A 101 16.64 -8.52 -19.88
N GLN A 102 15.79 -7.56 -19.49
CA GLN A 102 16.09 -6.59 -18.43
C GLN A 102 15.68 -7.11 -17.06
N VAL A 103 14.50 -7.72 -16.96
CA VAL A 103 13.93 -8.23 -15.69
C VAL A 103 13.19 -9.54 -15.94
N LYS A 104 13.55 -10.58 -15.18
CA LYS A 104 12.89 -11.88 -15.20
C LYS A 104 12.19 -12.15 -13.87
N VAL A 105 10.87 -12.24 -13.91
CA VAL A 105 10.05 -12.55 -12.74
C VAL A 105 9.21 -13.78 -13.04
N THR A 106 9.18 -14.70 -12.09
CA THR A 106 8.36 -15.91 -12.15
C THR A 106 7.35 -15.85 -11.03
N PRO A 107 6.19 -15.19 -11.23
CA PRO A 107 5.15 -15.14 -10.21
C PRO A 107 4.67 -16.55 -9.90
N LYS A 108 4.50 -16.87 -8.62
CA LYS A 108 3.75 -18.07 -8.23
C LYS A 108 2.28 -17.77 -8.52
N ARG A 109 1.67 -18.57 -9.39
CA ARG A 109 0.22 -18.51 -9.66
C ARG A 109 -0.57 -19.20 -8.56
#